data_AF-A0A662HJK3-F1
#
_entry.id   AF-A0A662HJK3-F1
#
_cell.length_a   1.000
_cell.length_b   1.000
_cell.length_c   1.000
_cell.angle_alpha   90.00
_cell.angle_beta   90.00
_cell.angle_gamma   90.00
#
_symmetry.space_group_name_H-M   'P 1'
#
loop_
_entity.id
_entity.type
_entity.pdbx_description
1 polymer ?
#
loop_
_entity_poly.entity_id
_entity_poly.type
_entity_poly.pdbx_seq_one_letter_code
_entity_poly.pdbx_strand_id
1 'polypeptide(L)'
;MALPWSRAKHEIEIALRSPANLRVLRVLLQNRGRYVTKYFISKETGIPNPSRIIESLVRLGWVEEQNIGGHRRYRINVENPKVRALQEFFEKVEYL
;
A
#
# COMPACT_ATOMS: atom_id res chain seq x y z
N MET A 1 4.93 -22.76 -7.34
CA MET A 1 6.07 -21.99 -7.92
C MET A 1 6.48 -20.93 -6.90
N ALA A 2 7.62 -21.11 -6.23
CA ALA A 2 8.03 -20.25 -5.11
C ALA A 2 8.79 -19.01 -5.60
N LEU A 3 8.44 -17.83 -5.07
CA LEU A 3 9.07 -16.54 -5.40
C LEU A 3 10.44 -16.41 -4.71
N PRO A 4 11.50 -15.94 -5.40
CA PRO A 4 12.84 -15.87 -4.83
C PRO A 4 13.06 -14.56 -4.05
N TRP A 5 12.61 -14.52 -2.78
CA TRP A 5 13.08 -13.56 -1.75
C TRP A 5 12.97 -14.23 -0.35
N SER A 6 13.98 -14.99 0.05
CA SER A 6 13.87 -16.06 1.04
C SER A 6 14.03 -15.71 2.53
N ARG A 7 13.53 -14.57 3.03
CA ARG A 7 13.52 -14.34 4.51
C ARG A 7 12.26 -13.75 5.13
N ALA A 8 11.40 -13.07 4.36
CA ALA A 8 10.15 -12.57 4.93
C ALA A 8 9.16 -13.73 5.10
N LYS A 9 8.84 -14.09 6.34
CA LYS A 9 7.92 -15.19 6.68
C LYS A 9 6.48 -14.72 6.85
N HIS A 10 6.28 -13.43 7.12
CA HIS A 10 4.98 -12.87 7.44
C HIS A 10 4.63 -11.68 6.54
N GLU A 11 3.34 -11.49 6.22
CA GLU A 11 2.89 -10.40 5.35
C GLU A 11 3.24 -9.01 5.90
N ILE A 12 3.31 -8.86 7.23
CA ILE A 12 3.71 -7.62 7.90
C ILE A 12 5.14 -7.23 7.53
N GLU A 13 6.06 -8.19 7.46
CA GLU A 13 7.47 -7.95 7.09
C GLU A 13 7.60 -7.49 5.63
N ILE A 14 6.62 -7.87 4.79
CA ILE A 14 6.54 -7.45 3.39
C ILE A 14 5.88 -6.06 3.30
N ALA A 15 4.75 -5.88 3.97
CA ALA A 15 3.95 -4.66 3.94
C ALA A 15 4.68 -3.47 4.60
N LEU A 16 5.35 -3.69 5.72
CA LEU A 16 6.02 -2.65 6.53
C LEU A 16 7.56 -2.68 6.39
N ARG A 17 8.07 -3.24 5.27
CA ARG A 17 9.49 -3.54 5.06
C ARG A 17 10.44 -2.34 5.15
N SER A 18 9.97 -1.13 4.85
CA SER A 18 10.83 0.05 4.72
C SER A 18 10.08 1.35 4.94
N PRO A 19 10.77 2.49 5.20
CA PRO A 19 10.14 3.80 5.27
C PRO A 19 9.34 4.17 4.01
N ALA A 20 9.79 3.71 2.83
CA ALA A 20 9.08 3.90 1.58
C ALA A 20 7.71 3.21 1.58
N ASN A 21 7.61 2.00 2.15
CA ASN A 21 6.35 1.29 2.30
C ASN A 21 5.39 2.06 3.21
N LEU A 22 5.87 2.54 4.36
CA LEU A 22 5.06 3.29 5.32
C LEU A 22 4.50 4.57 4.68
N ARG A 23 5.32 5.30 3.91
CA ARG A 23 4.86 6.49 3.16
C ARG A 23 3.77 6.16 2.13
N VAL A 24 3.93 5.07 1.37
CA VAL A 24 2.90 4.62 0.41
C VAL A 24 1.62 4.26 1.13
N LEU A 25 1.70 3.48 2.22
CA LEU A 25 0.53 3.11 3.03
C LEU A 25 -0.17 4.34 3.61
N ARG A 26 0.60 5.32 4.12
CA ARG A 26 0.06 6.59 4.62
C ARG A 26 -0.72 7.33 3.55
N VAL A 27 -0.13 7.55 2.37
CA VAL A 27 -0.80 8.24 1.25
C VAL A 27 -2.07 7.50 0.84
N LEU A 28 -2.04 6.18 0.77
CA LEU A 28 -3.21 5.37 0.44
C LEU A 28 -4.31 5.46 1.51
N LEU A 29 -3.96 5.46 2.79
CA LEU A 29 -4.89 5.62 3.92
C LEU A 29 -5.51 7.02 4.00
N GLN A 30 -4.72 8.06 3.74
CA GLN A 30 -5.21 9.44 3.60
C GLN A 30 -6.20 9.60 2.43
N ASN A 31 -6.10 8.71 1.43
CA ASN A 31 -6.95 8.70 0.24
C ASN A 31 -7.90 7.49 0.19
N ARG A 32 -8.22 6.88 1.34
CA ARG A 32 -8.99 5.62 1.43
C ARG A 32 -10.35 5.62 0.74
N GLY A 33 -10.97 6.80 0.58
CA GLY A 33 -12.26 6.94 -0.10
C GLY A 33 -12.21 6.91 -1.64
N ARG A 34 -11.03 6.82 -2.27
CA ARG A 34 -10.92 6.91 -3.73
C ARG A 34 -9.80 6.04 -4.32
N TYR A 35 -9.96 5.70 -5.60
CA TYR A 35 -8.91 5.07 -6.40
C TYR A 35 -7.92 6.13 -6.93
N VAL A 36 -6.64 5.96 -6.61
CA VAL A 36 -5.55 6.86 -7.03
C VAL A 36 -4.60 6.19 -8.02
N THR A 37 -3.97 6.97 -8.90
CA THR A 37 -3.01 6.43 -9.87
C THR A 37 -1.65 6.17 -9.22
N LYS A 38 -0.83 5.34 -9.86
CA LYS A 38 0.60 5.20 -9.49
C LYS A 38 1.33 6.55 -9.50
N TYR A 39 1.00 7.41 -10.47
CA TYR A 39 1.58 8.76 -10.58
C TYR A 39 1.25 9.62 -9.36
N PHE A 40 -0.01 9.61 -8.92
CA PHE A 40 -0.41 10.31 -7.70
C PHE A 40 0.38 9.82 -6.49
N ILE A 41 0.47 8.50 -6.28
CA ILE A 41 1.23 7.92 -5.16
C ILE A 41 2.70 8.35 -5.24
N SER A 42 3.31 8.30 -6.43
CA SER A 42 4.69 8.72 -6.64
C SER A 42 4.92 10.18 -6.25
N LYS A 43 4.02 11.08 -6.68
CA LYS A 43 4.08 12.50 -6.39
C LYS A 43 3.96 12.80 -4.89
N GLU A 44 2.94 12.24 -4.23
CA GLU A 44 2.67 12.49 -2.81
C GLU A 44 3.72 11.86 -1.88
N THR A 45 4.32 10.74 -2.27
CA THR A 45 5.36 10.07 -1.45
C THR A 45 6.77 10.56 -1.73
N GLY A 46 6.99 11.26 -2.86
CA GLY A 46 8.32 11.59 -3.39
C GLY A 46 9.10 10.36 -3.90
N ILE A 47 8.46 9.20 -4.04
CA ILE A 47 9.11 7.96 -4.51
C ILE A 47 8.96 7.87 -6.04
N PRO A 48 10.05 7.88 -6.83
CA PRO A 48 9.95 7.92 -8.29
C PRO A 48 9.23 6.72 -8.91
N ASN A 49 9.38 5.53 -8.32
CA ASN A 49 8.76 4.32 -8.83
C ASN A 49 8.24 3.41 -7.70
N PRO A 50 6.99 3.61 -7.23
CA PRO A 50 6.42 2.80 -6.16
C PRO A 50 5.85 1.45 -6.64
N SER A 51 6.05 1.05 -7.92
CA SER A 51 5.38 -0.12 -8.52
C SER A 51 5.59 -1.41 -7.71
N ARG A 52 6.82 -1.71 -7.30
CA ARG A 52 7.12 -2.92 -6.52
C ARG A 52 6.42 -2.94 -5.15
N ILE A 53 6.26 -1.78 -4.51
CA ILE A 53 5.57 -1.67 -3.22
C ILE A 53 4.07 -1.93 -3.45
N ILE A 54 3.48 -1.24 -4.43
CA ILE A 54 2.06 -1.37 -4.77
C ILE A 54 1.73 -2.81 -5.16
N GLU A 55 2.52 -3.43 -6.04
CA GLU A 55 2.34 -4.81 -6.47
C GLU A 55 2.37 -5.80 -5.30
N SER A 56 3.29 -5.62 -4.35
CA SER A 56 3.32 -6.44 -3.13
C SER A 56 2.05 -6.23 -2.30
N LEU A 57 1.61 -4.99 -2.09
CA LEU A 57 0.40 -4.71 -1.30
C LEU A 57 -0.88 -5.24 -1.98
N VAL A 58 -0.94 -5.21 -3.31
CA VAL A 58 -2.03 -5.81 -4.09
C VAL A 58 -2.03 -7.33 -3.93
N ARG A 59 -0.85 -7.98 -4.05
CA ARG A 59 -0.73 -9.43 -3.83
C ARG A 59 -1.13 -9.86 -2.41
N LEU A 60 -0.90 -9.02 -1.42
CA LEU A 60 -1.32 -9.26 -0.03
C LEU A 60 -2.83 -9.00 0.21
N GLY A 61 -3.54 -8.40 -0.75
CA GLY A 61 -4.94 -7.98 -0.58
C GLY A 61 -5.11 -6.76 0.34
N TRP A 62 -4.03 -6.00 0.58
CA TRP A 62 -4.05 -4.75 1.34
C TRP A 62 -4.44 -3.55 0.46
N VAL A 63 -4.26 -3.68 -0.85
CA VAL A 63 -4.61 -2.69 -1.86
C VAL A 63 -5.40 -3.37 -2.96
N GLU A 64 -6.49 -2.75 -3.38
CA GLU A 64 -7.26 -3.14 -4.56
C GLU A 64 -6.70 -2.44 -5.80
N GLU A 65 -6.63 -3.17 -6.92
CA GLU A 65 -6.32 -2.62 -8.24
C GLU A 65 -7.57 -2.64 -9.12
N GLN A 66 -7.85 -1.53 -9.81
CA GLN A 66 -8.87 -1.45 -10.85
C GLN A 66 -8.33 -0.76 -12.11
N ASN A 67 -8.90 -1.10 -13.26
CA ASN A 67 -8.67 -0.39 -14.51
C ASN A 67 -9.83 0.58 -14.77
N ILE A 68 -9.57 1.89 -14.66
CA ILE A 68 -10.58 2.95 -14.81
C ILE A 68 -10.12 3.90 -15.91
N GLY A 69 -10.85 3.93 -17.02
CA GLY A 69 -10.54 4.79 -18.17
C GLY A 69 -9.18 4.47 -18.81
N GLY A 70 -8.80 3.19 -18.89
CA GLY A 70 -7.52 2.75 -19.45
C GLY A 70 -6.31 2.91 -18.53
N HIS A 71 -6.52 3.36 -17.28
CA HIS A 71 -5.46 3.55 -16.31
C HIS A 71 -5.65 2.66 -15.08
N ARG A 72 -4.56 2.02 -14.65
CA ARG A 72 -4.50 1.31 -13.36
C ARG A 72 -4.60 2.30 -12.20
N ARG A 73 -5.53 2.04 -11.30
CA ARG A 73 -5.74 2.80 -10.07
C ARG A 73 -5.82 1.87 -8.87
N TYR A 74 -5.46 2.43 -7.72
CA TYR A 74 -5.21 1.71 -6.49
C TYR A 74 -5.98 2.33 -5.34
N ARG A 75 -6.57 1.50 -4.47
CA ARG A 75 -7.25 1.94 -3.25
C ARG A 75 -6.87 1.01 -2.11
N ILE A 76 -6.63 1.55 -0.92
CA ILE A 76 -6.40 0.72 0.27
C ILE A 76 -7.67 -0.06 0.63
N ASN A 77 -7.53 -1.33 0.97
CA ASN A 77 -8.64 -2.17 1.38
C ASN A 77 -8.87 -2.07 2.90
N VAL A 78 -9.71 -1.13 3.34
CA VAL A 78 -10.05 -0.96 4.79
C VAL A 78 -10.94 -2.08 5.35
N GLU A 79 -11.48 -2.94 4.50
CA GLU A 79 -12.18 -4.16 4.91
C GLU A 79 -11.21 -5.28 5.30
N ASN A 80 -9.93 -5.16 4.92
CA ASN A 80 -8.90 -6.05 5.43
C ASN A 80 -8.62 -5.73 6.91
N PRO A 81 -8.81 -6.68 7.85
CA PRO A 81 -8.67 -6.41 9.28
C PRO A 81 -7.27 -5.95 9.68
N LYS A 82 -6.23 -6.36 8.93
CA LYS A 82 -4.84 -5.96 9.19
C LYS A 82 -4.58 -4.53 8.76
N VAL A 83 -5.18 -4.11 7.64
CA VAL A 83 -5.15 -2.72 7.19
C VAL A 83 -5.90 -1.83 8.17
N ARG A 84 -7.05 -2.29 8.68
CA ARG A 84 -7.82 -1.56 9.71
C ARG A 84 -7.00 -1.38 11.00
N ALA A 85 -6.39 -2.45 11.50
CA ALA A 85 -5.50 -2.37 12.67
C ALA A 85 -4.30 -1.44 12.42
N LEU A 86 -3.72 -1.45 11.22
CA LEU A 86 -2.63 -0.52 10.87
C LEU A 86 -3.13 0.93 10.84
N GLN A 87 -4.31 1.18 10.27
CA GLN A 87 -4.91 2.53 10.24
C GLN A 87 -5.07 3.05 11.66
N GLU A 88 -5.67 2.28 12.56
CA GLU A 88 -5.84 2.68 13.97
C GLU A 88 -4.50 2.95 14.64
N PHE A 89 -3.48 2.14 14.37
CA PHE A 89 -2.12 2.38 14.87
C PHE A 89 -1.55 3.70 14.34
N PHE A 90 -1.65 3.95 13.03
CA PHE A 90 -1.16 5.19 12.42
C PHE A 90 -1.88 6.43 12.95
N GLU A 91 -3.20 6.36 13.20
CA GLU A 91 -3.97 7.44 13.83
C GLU A 91 -3.50 7.67 15.28
N LYS A 92 -3.32 6.60 16.07
CA LYS A 92 -2.90 6.70 17.48
C LYS A 92 -1.50 7.27 17.68
N VAL A 93 -0.59 7.06 16.72
CA VAL A 93 0.79 7.56 16.78
C VAL A 93 1.00 8.83 15.96
N GLU A 94 -0.09 9.50 15.56
CA GLU A 94 -0.08 10.77 14.81
C GLU A 94 0.71 10.69 13.49
N TYR A 95 0.70 9.51 12.87
CA TYR A 95 1.31 9.27 11.57
C TYR A 95 0.36 9.56 10.40
N LEU A 96 -0.95 9.56 10.65
CA LEU A 96 -2.01 10.00 9.74
C LEU A 96 -2.58 11.35 10.18
#